data_AF-A0A2S9FL85-F1
#
_entry.id   AF-A0A2S9FL85-F1
#
_cell.length_a   1.000
_cell.length_b   1.000
_cell.length_c   1.000
_cell.angle_alpha   90.00
_cell.angle_beta   90.00
_cell.angle_gamma   90.00
#
_symmetry.space_group_name_H-M   'P 1'
#
loop_
_entity.id
_entity.type
_entity.pdbx_description
1 polymer ?
#
loop_
_entity_poly.entity_id
_entity_poly.type
_entity_poly.pdbx_seq_one_letter_code
_entity_poly.pdbx_strand_id
1 'polypeptide(L)'
;MGDFALNCAWDDHGADPTLVDLFRWHGSEEVEHRSVAHDVAVYFHDSYFARIRAMSVAAIMLFVFFQRAAWYLIKTDPSVDASWWTFNRMRMRDSKLGLLPRYRNLFGTSTLGYFRPGYSPEQLGSTAQAVAYLAASPAARAAHM
;
A
#
# COMPACT_ATOMS: atom_id res chain seq x y z
N MET A 1 0.81 2.35 1.75
CA MET A 1 1.02 0.90 1.57
C MET A 1 2.51 0.57 1.54
N GLY A 2 3.37 1.54 1.22
CA GLY A 2 4.83 1.41 1.26
C GLY A 2 5.46 0.70 2.48
N ASP A 3 5.05 1.02 3.70
CA ASP A 3 5.57 0.34 4.91
C ASP A 3 5.34 -1.18 4.89
N PHE A 4 4.19 -1.62 4.36
CA PHE A 4 3.92 -3.04 4.19
C PHE A 4 4.79 -3.65 3.08
N ALA A 5 4.90 -2.99 1.92
CA ALA A 5 5.69 -3.49 0.80
C ALA A 5 7.16 -3.72 1.18
N LEU A 6 7.72 -2.84 2.03
CA LEU A 6 9.09 -2.94 2.52
C LEU A 6 9.31 -4.07 3.55
N ASN A 7 8.27 -4.48 4.29
CA ASN A 7 8.39 -5.40 5.43
C ASN A 7 7.61 -6.71 5.26
N CYS A 8 7.11 -7.00 4.05
CA CYS A 8 6.32 -8.19 3.76
C CYS A 8 7.19 -9.43 3.47
N ALA A 9 6.58 -10.60 3.59
CA ALA A 9 7.25 -11.91 3.48
C ALA A 9 7.37 -12.43 2.03
N TRP A 10 7.43 -11.55 1.02
CA TRP A 10 7.50 -12.00 -0.38
C TRP A 10 8.74 -12.84 -0.68
N ASP A 11 9.89 -12.51 -0.10
CA ASP A 11 11.13 -13.25 -0.27
C ASP A 11 11.03 -14.67 0.30
N ASP A 12 10.41 -14.83 1.47
CA ASP A 12 10.23 -16.12 2.16
C ASP A 12 9.32 -17.08 1.38
N HIS A 13 8.54 -16.55 0.44
CA HIS A 13 7.57 -17.29 -0.36
C HIS A 13 7.97 -17.42 -1.84
N GLY A 14 9.23 -17.10 -2.18
CA GLY A 14 9.78 -17.33 -3.51
C GLY A 14 9.16 -16.45 -4.60
N ALA A 15 8.75 -15.23 -4.25
CA ALA A 15 8.27 -14.26 -5.25
C ALA A 15 9.40 -13.90 -6.23
N ASP A 16 9.04 -13.59 -7.48
CA ASP A 16 10.01 -13.20 -8.50
C ASP A 16 10.78 -11.95 -8.04
N PRO A 17 12.13 -11.99 -8.01
CA PRO A 17 12.94 -10.89 -7.50
C PRO A 17 12.73 -9.55 -8.21
N THR A 18 12.39 -9.58 -9.51
CA THR A 18 12.15 -8.38 -10.30
C THR A 18 10.83 -7.72 -9.90
N LEU A 19 9.77 -8.52 -9.71
CA LEU A 19 8.49 -8.02 -9.23
C LEU A 19 8.59 -7.49 -7.80
N VAL A 20 9.31 -8.21 -6.94
CA VAL A 20 9.57 -7.77 -5.56
C VAL A 20 10.28 -6.43 -5.55
N ASP A 21 11.33 -6.26 -6.37
CA ASP A 21 12.05 -4.99 -6.46
C ASP A 21 11.15 -3.86 -6.95
N LEU A 22 10.35 -4.09 -8.01
CA LEU A 22 9.43 -3.10 -8.54
C LEU A 22 8.43 -2.61 -7.49
N PHE A 23 7.80 -3.53 -6.74
CA PHE A 23 6.82 -3.16 -5.73
C PHE A 23 7.45 -2.47 -4.51
N ARG A 24 8.66 -2.87 -4.10
CA ARG A 24 9.38 -2.23 -3.00
C ARG A 24 9.92 -0.86 -3.38
N TRP A 25 10.39 -0.70 -4.63
CA TRP A 25 10.78 0.58 -5.19
C TRP A 25 9.59 1.54 -5.19
N HIS A 26 8.45 1.14 -5.78
CA HIS A 26 7.22 1.94 -5.78
C HIS A 26 6.74 2.26 -4.36
N GLY A 27 6.73 1.26 -3.46
CA GLY A 27 6.36 1.46 -2.07
C GLY A 27 7.28 2.44 -1.32
N SER A 28 8.55 2.51 -1.70
CA SER A 28 9.49 3.49 -1.13
C SER A 28 9.19 4.91 -1.60
N GLU A 29 8.88 5.10 -2.89
CA GLU A 29 8.44 6.40 -3.43
C GLU A 29 7.16 6.89 -2.73
N GLU A 30 6.19 6.00 -2.47
CA GLU A 30 4.98 6.35 -1.72
C GLU A 30 5.28 6.87 -0.30
N VAL A 31 6.32 6.34 0.35
CA VAL A 31 6.73 6.77 1.70
C VAL A 31 7.45 8.11 1.65
N GLU A 32 8.24 8.37 0.62
CA GLU A 32 8.89 9.67 0.42
C GLU A 32 7.86 10.78 0.17
N HIS A 33 6.87 10.52 -0.69
CA HIS A 33 5.90 11.53 -1.10
C HIS A 33 4.70 11.68 -0.14
N ARG A 34 4.63 10.91 0.95
CA ARG A 34 3.47 10.88 1.86
C ARG A 34 3.10 12.24 2.45
N SER A 35 4.08 13.10 2.68
CA SER A 35 3.87 14.42 3.27
C SER A 35 3.44 15.44 2.22
N VAL A 36 3.85 15.28 0.96
CA VAL A 36 3.60 16.25 -0.11
C VAL A 36 2.09 16.50 -0.30
N ALA A 37 1.29 15.44 -0.41
CA ALA A 37 -0.15 15.58 -0.60
C ALA A 37 -0.84 16.22 0.62
N HIS A 38 -0.37 15.92 1.83
CA HIS A 38 -0.87 16.50 3.07
C HIS A 38 -0.52 17.99 3.15
N ASP A 39 0.73 18.34 2.90
CA ASP A 39 1.26 19.70 3.07
C ASP A 39 0.67 20.64 2.02
N VAL A 40 0.46 20.18 0.78
CA VAL A 40 -0.26 20.93 -0.26
C VAL A 40 -1.71 21.19 0.17
N ALA A 41 -2.40 20.18 0.72
CA ALA A 41 -3.78 20.34 1.17
C ALA A 41 -3.89 21.33 2.34
N VAL A 42 -3.00 21.25 3.32
CA VAL A 42 -2.93 22.20 4.46
C VAL A 42 -2.59 23.61 3.99
N TYR A 43 -1.64 23.76 3.05
CA TYR A 43 -1.24 25.06 2.52
C TYR A 43 -2.39 25.83 1.87
N PHE A 44 -3.23 25.16 1.07
CA PHE A 44 -4.33 25.82 0.37
C PHE A 44 -5.63 25.89 1.17
N HIS A 45 -5.94 24.89 1.99
CA HIS A 45 -7.19 24.83 2.74
C HIS A 45 -7.12 23.86 3.93
N ASP A 46 -6.60 24.35 5.07
CA ASP A 46 -6.52 23.60 6.32
C ASP A 46 -7.91 23.44 6.99
N SER A 47 -8.67 22.45 6.53
CA SER A 47 -9.97 22.10 7.10
C SER A 47 -10.06 20.60 7.36
N TYR A 48 -10.26 20.25 8.64
CA TYR A 48 -10.47 18.87 9.07
C TYR A 48 -11.61 18.18 8.30
N PHE A 49 -12.75 18.85 8.13
CA PHE A 49 -13.89 18.25 7.42
C PHE A 49 -13.60 18.04 5.94
N ALA A 50 -12.92 18.99 5.27
CA ALA A 50 -12.51 18.82 3.88
C ALA A 50 -11.52 17.66 3.73
N ARG A 51 -10.57 17.54 4.65
CA ARG A 51 -9.58 16.46 4.72
C ARG A 51 -10.23 15.09 4.85
N ILE A 52 -11.17 14.95 5.79
CA ILE A 52 -11.89 13.68 6.02
C ILE A 52 -12.77 13.33 4.81
N ARG A 53 -13.46 14.30 4.22
CA ARG A 53 -14.29 14.07 3.02
C ARG A 53 -13.46 13.59 1.84
N ALA A 54 -12.35 14.29 1.54
CA ALA A 54 -11.46 13.93 0.45
C ALA A 54 -10.86 12.53 0.65
N MET A 55 -10.37 12.22 1.85
CA MET A 55 -9.83 10.90 2.16
C MET A 55 -10.90 9.80 2.06
N SER A 56 -12.13 10.07 2.51
CA SER A 56 -13.23 9.09 2.42
C SER A 56 -13.53 8.72 0.98
N VAL A 57 -13.59 9.72 0.08
CA VAL A 57 -13.79 9.48 -1.36
C VAL A 57 -12.61 8.69 -1.94
N ALA A 58 -11.38 9.11 -1.68
CA ALA A 58 -10.18 8.44 -2.18
C ALA A 58 -10.07 6.99 -1.69
N ALA A 59 -10.32 6.75 -0.40
CA ALA A 59 -10.28 5.42 0.20
C ALA A 59 -11.34 4.48 -0.39
N ILE A 60 -12.57 4.98 -0.61
CA ILE A 60 -13.64 4.19 -1.25
C ILE A 60 -13.27 3.85 -2.70
N MET A 61 -12.79 4.84 -3.47
CA MET A 61 -12.40 4.63 -4.86
C MET A 61 -11.26 3.61 -4.99
N LEU A 62 -10.21 3.76 -4.18
CA LEU A 62 -9.08 2.82 -4.14
C LEU A 62 -9.55 1.43 -3.72
N PHE A 63 -10.36 1.32 -2.67
CA PHE A 63 -10.90 0.04 -2.22
C PHE A 63 -11.67 -0.67 -3.34
N VAL A 64 -12.60 0.02 -3.99
CA VAL A 64 -13.38 -0.56 -5.10
C VAL A 64 -12.47 -0.93 -6.27
N PHE A 65 -11.52 -0.08 -6.64
CA PHE A 65 -10.57 -0.34 -7.71
C PHE A 65 -9.76 -1.60 -7.45
N PHE A 66 -9.07 -1.70 -6.31
CA PHE A 66 -8.28 -2.88 -5.96
C PHE A 66 -9.15 -4.13 -5.92
N GLN A 67 -10.37 -4.00 -5.40
CA GLN A 67 -11.23 -5.15 -5.25
C GLN A 67 -11.74 -5.70 -6.59
N ARG A 68 -11.99 -4.80 -7.55
CA ARG A 68 -12.33 -5.16 -8.94
C ARG A 68 -11.12 -5.70 -9.69
N ALA A 69 -9.96 -5.06 -9.58
CA ALA A 69 -8.74 -5.48 -10.27
C ALA A 69 -8.29 -6.88 -9.82
N ALA A 70 -8.23 -7.13 -8.50
CA ALA A 70 -7.88 -8.44 -7.97
C ALA A 70 -8.88 -9.53 -8.40
N TRP A 71 -10.17 -9.22 -8.39
CA TRP A 71 -11.19 -10.16 -8.85
C TRP A 71 -11.11 -10.45 -10.34
N TYR A 72 -10.84 -9.43 -11.15
CA TYR A 72 -10.62 -9.58 -12.58
C TYR A 72 -9.46 -10.53 -12.87
N LEU A 73 -8.29 -10.31 -12.24
CA LEU A 73 -7.11 -11.17 -12.42
C LEU A 73 -7.42 -12.64 -12.10
N ILE A 74 -8.10 -12.91 -10.99
CA ILE A 74 -8.48 -14.27 -10.58
C ILE A 74 -9.45 -14.92 -11.56
N LYS A 75 -10.37 -14.15 -12.15
CA LYS A 75 -11.31 -14.67 -13.14
C LYS A 75 -10.72 -14.86 -14.53
N THR A 76 -9.66 -14.13 -14.85
CA THR A 76 -8.96 -14.25 -16.12
C THR A 76 -7.94 -15.40 -16.12
N ASP A 77 -7.41 -15.79 -14.96
CA ASP A 77 -6.44 -16.87 -14.85
C ASP A 77 -7.11 -18.25 -15.06
N PRO A 78 -6.77 -19.00 -16.13
CA PRO A 78 -7.34 -20.32 -16.40
C PRO A 78 -6.92 -21.39 -15.37
N SER A 79 -5.83 -21.14 -14.63
CA SER A 79 -5.30 -22.08 -13.64
C SER A 79 -5.98 -21.97 -12.27
N VAL A 80 -6.83 -20.95 -12.08
CA VAL A 80 -7.48 -20.66 -10.80
C VAL A 80 -8.99 -20.78 -10.93
N ASP A 81 -9.56 -21.84 -10.37
CA ASP A 81 -11.01 -21.93 -10.17
C ASP A 81 -11.39 -21.41 -8.77
N ALA A 82 -11.80 -20.15 -8.70
CA ALA A 82 -12.23 -19.52 -7.46
C ALA A 82 -13.61 -18.85 -7.58
N SER A 83 -14.47 -19.17 -6.61
CA SER A 83 -15.66 -18.38 -6.28
C SER A 83 -15.28 -17.14 -5.47
N TRP A 84 -16.21 -16.19 -5.33
CA TRP A 84 -15.99 -14.99 -4.51
C TRP A 84 -15.64 -15.32 -3.05
N TRP A 85 -16.26 -16.35 -2.50
CA TRP A 85 -15.99 -16.83 -1.14
C TRP A 85 -14.60 -17.46 -1.04
N THR A 86 -14.22 -18.29 -2.01
CA THR A 86 -12.91 -18.91 -2.07
C THR A 86 -11.81 -17.85 -2.18
N PHE A 87 -12.00 -16.85 -3.02
CA PHE A 87 -11.09 -15.70 -3.18
C PHE A 87 -10.89 -14.95 -1.85
N ASN A 88 -11.96 -14.60 -1.14
CA ASN A 88 -11.83 -13.90 0.13
C ASN A 88 -11.17 -14.77 1.21
N ARG A 89 -11.41 -16.09 1.20
CA ARG A 89 -10.74 -17.03 2.11
C ARG A 89 -9.24 -17.17 1.81
N MET A 90 -8.86 -17.23 0.53
CA MET A 90 -7.46 -17.24 0.09
C MET A 90 -6.76 -15.96 0.55
N ARG A 91 -7.36 -14.80 0.27
CA ARG A 91 -6.85 -13.50 0.72
C ARG A 91 -6.66 -13.43 2.24
N MET A 92 -7.64 -13.91 3.02
CA MET A 92 -7.51 -13.99 4.48
C MET A 92 -6.34 -14.85 4.94
N ARG A 93 -6.10 -15.98 4.26
CA ARG A 93 -4.97 -16.87 4.57
C ARG A 93 -3.65 -16.18 4.24
N ASP A 94 -3.54 -15.58 3.06
CA ASP A 94 -2.30 -14.98 2.59
C ASP A 94 -1.95 -13.70 3.39
N SER A 95 -2.96 -12.97 3.88
CA SER A 95 -2.76 -11.91 4.88
C SER A 95 -2.16 -12.40 6.20
N LYS A 96 -2.42 -13.65 6.61
CA LYS A 96 -1.80 -14.22 7.82
C LYS A 96 -0.33 -14.56 7.61
N LEU A 97 0.02 -14.97 6.38
CA LEU A 97 1.39 -15.24 5.94
C LEU A 97 2.22 -13.97 5.72
N GLY A 98 1.61 -12.78 5.81
CA GLY A 98 2.33 -11.52 5.58
C GLY A 98 2.53 -11.20 4.10
N LEU A 99 1.83 -11.89 3.20
CA LEU A 99 1.84 -11.65 1.75
C LEU A 99 0.89 -10.52 1.34
N LEU A 100 -0.12 -10.26 2.16
CA LEU A 100 -1.08 -9.17 1.99
C LEU A 100 -1.27 -8.42 3.32
N PRO A 101 -1.65 -7.14 3.31
CA PRO A 101 -1.93 -6.43 4.54
C PRO A 101 -3.08 -7.11 5.29
N ARG A 102 -2.98 -7.21 6.61
CA ARG A 102 -4.05 -7.76 7.45
C ARG A 102 -5.24 -6.79 7.45
N TYR A 103 -6.46 -7.32 7.37
CA TYR A 103 -7.70 -6.51 7.47
C TYR A 103 -7.71 -5.61 8.71
N ARG A 104 -7.24 -6.10 9.86
CA ARG A 104 -7.16 -5.29 11.09
C ARG A 104 -6.21 -4.07 10.97
N ASN A 105 -5.17 -4.18 10.16
CA ASN A 105 -4.21 -3.09 9.93
C ASN A 105 -4.77 -2.12 8.88
N LEU A 106 -5.38 -2.67 7.81
CA LEU A 106 -6.06 -1.92 6.75
C LEU A 106 -7.23 -1.08 7.25
N PHE A 107 -8.09 -1.64 8.11
CA PHE A 107 -9.31 -0.96 8.60
C PHE A 107 -9.19 -0.42 10.02
N GLY A 108 -8.11 -0.76 10.73
CA GLY A 108 -7.88 -0.33 12.11
C GLY A 108 -6.81 0.73 12.20
N THR A 109 -5.57 0.32 12.49
CA THR A 109 -4.51 1.22 12.96
C THR A 109 -4.02 2.22 11.91
N SER A 110 -3.87 1.81 10.65
CA SER A 110 -3.31 2.69 9.61
C SER A 110 -4.35 3.66 9.03
N THR A 111 -5.54 3.18 8.71
CA THR A 111 -6.58 4.00 8.06
C THR A 111 -7.38 4.84 9.05
N LEU A 112 -7.75 4.31 10.23
CA LEU A 112 -8.45 5.12 11.25
C LEU A 112 -7.52 6.15 11.90
N GLY A 113 -6.20 5.91 11.87
CA GLY A 113 -5.20 6.88 12.30
C GLY A 113 -5.31 8.22 11.56
N TYR A 114 -5.67 8.19 10.27
CA TYR A 114 -5.86 9.40 9.45
C TYR A 114 -7.04 10.27 9.92
N PHE A 115 -8.06 9.65 10.51
CA PHE A 115 -9.24 10.37 11.01
C PHE A 115 -8.98 11.07 12.35
N ARG A 116 -7.78 11.00 12.93
CA ARG A 116 -7.45 11.71 14.16
C ARG A 116 -7.20 13.19 13.87
N PRO A 117 -7.69 14.12 14.73
CA PRO A 117 -7.41 15.55 14.57
C PRO A 117 -5.92 15.88 14.50
N GLY A 118 -5.11 15.27 15.39
CA GLY A 118 -3.65 15.42 15.42
C GLY A 118 -2.87 14.43 14.55
N TYR A 119 -3.42 14.04 13.40
CA TYR A 119 -2.73 13.18 12.45
C TYR A 119 -1.42 13.84 11.95
N SER A 120 -0.32 13.10 11.98
CA SER A 120 0.93 13.47 11.31
C SER A 120 1.36 12.33 10.38
N PRO A 121 1.66 12.62 9.10
CA PRO A 121 2.11 11.62 8.13
C PRO A 121 3.46 10.99 8.48
N GLU A 122 4.27 11.63 9.33
CA GLU A 122 5.57 11.12 9.77
C GLU A 122 5.48 9.81 10.55
N GLN A 123 4.33 9.54 11.17
CA GLN A 123 4.09 8.33 11.96
C GLN A 123 3.83 7.07 11.11
N LEU A 124 3.76 7.21 9.77
CA LEU A 124 3.40 6.11 8.86
C LEU A 124 4.59 5.59 8.05
N GLY A 125 5.42 4.74 8.66
CA GLY A 125 6.58 4.09 8.04
C GLY A 125 7.88 4.88 8.23
N SER A 126 9.03 4.27 7.89
CA SER A 126 10.35 4.88 8.08
C SER A 126 10.87 5.51 6.78
N THR A 127 11.02 6.84 6.76
CA THR A 127 11.66 7.55 5.64
C THR A 127 13.10 7.08 5.43
N ALA A 128 13.83 6.83 6.52
CA ALA A 128 15.20 6.32 6.43
C ALA A 128 15.26 4.94 5.76
N GLN A 129 14.27 4.08 6.03
CA GLN A 129 14.15 2.76 5.39
C GLN A 129 13.83 2.89 3.90
N ALA A 130 12.91 3.78 3.53
CA ALA A 130 12.53 4.02 2.14
C ALA A 130 13.71 4.56 1.31
N VAL A 131 14.42 5.57 1.82
CA VAL A 131 15.60 6.13 1.15
C VAL A 131 16.72 5.09 1.02
N ALA A 132 16.96 4.29 2.07
CA ALA A 132 17.95 3.22 2.02
C ALA A 132 17.60 2.17 0.95
N TYR A 133 16.31 1.83 0.79
CA TYR A 133 15.87 0.89 -0.24
C TYR A 133 16.00 1.47 -1.64
N LEU A 134 15.58 2.73 -1.87
CA LEU A 134 15.74 3.41 -3.15
C LEU A 134 17.21 3.45 -3.60
N ALA A 135 18.14 3.72 -2.67
CA ALA A 135 19.57 3.74 -2.98
C ALA A 135 20.14 2.35 -3.36
N ALA A 136 19.54 1.27 -2.85
CA ALA A 136 20.01 -0.10 -3.09
C ALA A 136 19.30 -0.80 -4.27
N SER A 137 18.10 -0.33 -4.65
CA SER A 137 17.25 -0.97 -5.66
C SER A 137 17.97 -1.10 -7.01
N PRO A 138 18.04 -2.32 -7.58
CA PRO A 138 18.52 -2.54 -8.94
C PRO A 138 17.83 -1.66 -9.99
N ALA A 139 16.51 -1.49 -9.91
CA ALA A 139 15.77 -0.62 -10.83
C ALA A 139 16.20 0.85 -10.73
N ALA A 140 16.37 1.38 -9.50
CA ALA A 140 16.83 2.75 -9.29
C ALA A 140 18.29 2.95 -9.77
N ARG A 141 19.17 1.96 -9.55
CA ARG A 141 20.55 2.01 -10.05
C ARG A 141 20.63 1.96 -11.57
N ALA A 142 19.73 1.24 -12.23
CA ALA A 142 19.66 1.19 -13.69
C ALA A 142 19.17 2.52 -14.31
N ALA A 143 18.34 3.29 -13.59
CA ALA A 143 17.87 4.60 -14.06
C ALA A 143 18.94 5.72 -14.00
N HIS A 144 20.03 5.49 -13.27
CA HIS A 144 21.16 6.42 -13.11
C HIS A 144 22.40 6.05 -13.94
N MET A 145 22.34 5.01 -14.77
CA MET A 145 23.35 4.67 -15.78
C MET A 145 22.97 5.23 -17.14
#